data_AF-A0A351CET1-F1
#
_entry.id   AF-A0A351CET1-F1
#
_cell.length_a   1.000
_cell.length_b   1.000
_cell.length_c   1.000
_cell.angle_alpha   90.00
_cell.angle_beta   90.00
_cell.angle_gamma   90.00
#
_symmetry.space_group_name_H-M   'P 1'
#
loop_
_entity.id
_entity.type
_entity.pdbx_description
1 polymer ?
#
loop_
_entity_poly.entity_id
_entity_poly.type
_entity_poly.pdbx_seq_one_letter_code
_entity_poly.pdbx_strand_id
1 'polypeptide(L)'
;MLIGCDDLRVQAVRKRLASILKKSLWRIHELGTQRMLSILLPIIFLLYPLGLLAVQPSQESRYLSPSELKKAIKVIIPEKEGFSSLKIDSSFFGGAGAVLNCRLFFRKPEEYALYMIDSYDSTPIFVVTHGDCILYDPQKNNIQYVRNAGVVYEVGMEKNQFILRGAFSVAMGHLIGEPKSLIKNTVVVDLLSIINQVTVDLKSKKTGRNEFLFMGYTERNGFCKAHINPTAAIPIISMMIYPKGDKNPIFSFNKIETEAIIHDGIFKSPLKRLRESKLHLKEMDIHEIKNTDLRQWVKAIFIRTAMRHPELRGEIEQMGFKNIDWPEIINRDERVSSILRKLFPIKEITD
;
A
#
# COMPACT_ATOMS: atom_id res chain seq x y z
N MET A 1 -17.82 -3.55 -44.98
CA MET A 1 -17.93 -4.66 -44.02
C MET A 1 -16.72 -4.57 -43.10
N LEU A 2 -16.89 -4.22 -41.82
CA LEU A 2 -15.79 -3.88 -40.92
C LEU A 2 -15.57 -5.00 -39.89
N ILE A 3 -14.41 -5.67 -39.99
CA ILE A 3 -13.92 -6.67 -39.03
C ILE A 3 -12.44 -6.33 -38.81
N GLY A 4 -11.97 -6.33 -37.55
CA GLY A 4 -10.52 -6.31 -37.25
C GLY A 4 -9.96 -5.16 -36.38
N CYS A 5 -10.78 -4.35 -35.68
CA CYS A 5 -10.25 -3.31 -34.77
C CYS A 5 -10.08 -3.78 -33.32
N ASP A 6 -11.04 -4.56 -32.78
CA ASP A 6 -11.07 -4.89 -31.36
C ASP A 6 -10.09 -6.01 -30.96
N ASP A 7 -9.85 -6.99 -31.83
CA ASP A 7 -8.94 -8.11 -31.56
C ASP A 7 -7.51 -7.63 -31.26
N LEU A 8 -7.02 -6.62 -32.00
CA LEU A 8 -5.71 -6.01 -31.73
C LEU A 8 -5.63 -5.34 -30.35
N ARG A 9 -6.72 -4.74 -29.85
CA ARG A 9 -6.78 -4.16 -28.50
C ARG A 9 -6.80 -5.26 -27.44
N VAL A 10 -7.63 -6.29 -27.62
CA VAL A 10 -7.73 -7.45 -26.72
C VAL A 10 -6.38 -8.19 -26.64
N GLN A 11 -5.71 -8.42 -27.77
CA GLN A 11 -4.38 -9.06 -27.80
C GLN A 11 -3.30 -8.19 -27.14
N ALA A 12 -3.34 -6.87 -27.28
CA ALA A 12 -2.42 -5.97 -26.59
C ALA A 12 -2.61 -5.98 -25.06
N VAL A 13 -3.86 -6.01 -24.59
CA VAL A 13 -4.21 -6.15 -23.17
C VAL A 13 -3.71 -7.49 -22.62
N ARG A 14 -4.07 -8.61 -23.27
CA ARG A 14 -3.64 -9.97 -22.91
C ARG A 14 -2.11 -10.10 -22.81
N LYS A 15 -1.37 -9.59 -23.81
CA LYS A 15 0.11 -9.61 -23.81
C LYS A 15 0.71 -8.79 -22.66
N ARG A 16 0.09 -7.65 -22.31
CA ARG A 16 0.57 -6.79 -21.20
C ARG A 16 0.30 -7.42 -19.84
N LEU A 17 -0.90 -7.99 -19.64
CA LEU A 17 -1.27 -8.65 -18.37
C LEU A 17 -0.48 -9.94 -18.15
N ALA A 18 -0.33 -10.79 -19.18
CA ALA A 18 0.56 -11.95 -19.11
C ALA A 18 2.02 -11.55 -18.76
N SER A 19 2.52 -10.41 -19.26
CA SER A 19 3.86 -9.89 -18.91
C SER A 19 3.96 -9.42 -17.46
N ILE A 20 2.94 -8.75 -16.94
CA ILE A 20 2.88 -8.27 -15.55
C ILE A 20 2.77 -9.45 -14.58
N LEU A 21 1.81 -10.35 -14.82
CA LEU A 21 1.53 -11.52 -13.97
C LEU A 21 2.71 -12.51 -13.93
N LYS A 22 3.34 -12.79 -15.08
CA LYS A 22 4.53 -13.66 -15.12
C LYS A 22 5.74 -13.03 -14.40
N LYS A 23 5.82 -11.71 -14.28
CA LYS A 23 6.86 -11.00 -13.50
C LYS A 23 6.55 -10.88 -12.01
N SER A 24 5.27 -10.74 -11.64
CA SER A 24 4.88 -10.62 -10.23
C SER A 24 4.89 -11.97 -9.51
N LEU A 25 4.36 -13.03 -10.14
CA LEU A 25 4.28 -14.36 -9.51
C LEU A 25 5.65 -15.04 -9.36
N TRP A 26 6.56 -14.90 -10.35
CA TRP A 26 7.90 -15.51 -10.26
C TRP A 26 8.76 -14.89 -9.15
N ARG A 27 8.62 -13.59 -8.86
CA ARG A 27 9.39 -12.92 -7.79
C ARG A 27 9.08 -13.38 -6.37
N ILE A 28 8.03 -14.18 -6.16
CA ILE A 28 7.61 -14.65 -4.83
C ILE A 28 8.11 -16.09 -4.59
N HIS A 29 8.66 -16.78 -5.59
CA HIS A 29 9.10 -18.17 -5.45
C HIS A 29 10.61 -18.35 -5.21
N GLU A 30 11.45 -17.45 -5.73
CA GLU A 30 12.91 -17.52 -5.61
C GLU A 30 13.45 -16.60 -4.50
N LEU A 31 13.72 -17.18 -3.31
CA LEU A 31 14.90 -16.93 -2.46
C LEU A 31 14.76 -17.62 -1.09
N GLY A 32 14.81 -18.95 -1.10
CA GLY A 32 15.10 -19.75 0.10
C GLY A 32 16.60 -19.94 0.32
N THR A 33 16.99 -20.15 1.58
CA THR A 33 18.30 -20.67 2.06
C THR A 33 19.59 -19.86 1.89
N GLN A 34 20.26 -19.64 3.04
CA GLN A 34 21.72 -19.48 3.26
C GLN A 34 22.39 -18.16 2.79
N ARG A 35 23.44 -17.63 3.46
CA ARG A 35 24.15 -18.03 4.70
C ARG A 35 24.73 -16.77 5.41
N MET A 36 25.26 -16.92 6.63
CA MET A 36 25.91 -15.83 7.40
C MET A 36 27.39 -15.62 7.01
N LEU A 37 27.91 -14.40 7.17
CA LEU A 37 28.86 -14.07 8.25
C LEU A 37 29.04 -12.53 8.43
N SER A 38 29.80 -12.13 9.46
CA SER A 38 30.03 -10.76 9.95
C SER A 38 31.49 -10.30 9.76
N ILE A 39 31.80 -8.99 9.94
CA ILE A 39 32.91 -8.42 10.79
C ILE A 39 33.33 -6.96 10.45
N LEU A 40 33.44 -6.15 11.52
CA LEU A 40 34.25 -4.92 11.81
C LEU A 40 34.22 -3.58 11.00
N LEU A 41 34.35 -2.51 11.81
CA LEU A 41 34.79 -1.11 11.61
C LEU A 41 36.31 -1.01 11.93
N PRO A 42 37.09 0.06 11.59
CA PRO A 42 36.93 1.48 12.03
C PRO A 42 37.09 2.48 10.84
N ILE A 43 37.53 3.76 10.84
CA ILE A 43 38.28 4.68 11.74
C ILE A 43 37.67 6.12 11.66
N ILE A 44 37.98 6.98 12.63
CA ILE A 44 37.53 8.38 12.80
C ILE A 44 38.53 9.39 12.20
N PHE A 45 38.05 10.56 11.75
CA PHE A 45 38.79 11.84 11.91
C PHE A 45 37.83 12.98 12.29
N LEU A 46 38.35 13.99 13.00
CA LEU A 46 37.57 15.02 13.71
C LEU A 46 38.25 16.40 13.59
N LEU A 47 37.43 17.46 13.48
CA LEU A 47 37.80 18.88 13.66
C LEU A 47 38.74 19.47 12.57
N TYR A 48 38.87 20.78 12.38
CA TYR A 48 38.36 21.97 13.11
C TYR A 48 37.82 23.04 12.10
N PRO A 49 37.42 24.29 12.48
CA PRO A 49 36.55 25.13 11.67
C PRO A 49 37.26 26.37 11.09
N LEU A 50 36.55 27.13 10.26
CA LEU A 50 36.70 28.59 10.15
C LEU A 50 35.41 29.19 9.62
N GLY A 51 34.99 30.33 10.18
CA GLY A 51 33.72 30.97 9.84
C GLY A 51 33.82 31.87 8.62
N LEU A 52 32.83 31.80 7.74
CA LEU A 52 32.51 32.87 6.80
C LEU A 52 31.09 33.36 7.06
N LEU A 53 30.97 34.65 7.40
CA LEU A 53 29.70 35.34 7.53
C LEU A 53 29.09 35.54 6.12
N ALA A 54 28.40 34.50 5.64
CA ALA A 54 27.61 34.60 4.42
C ALA A 54 26.42 35.55 4.67
N VAL A 55 26.53 36.78 4.13
CA VAL A 55 25.43 37.74 4.00
C VAL A 55 24.20 36.99 3.48
N GLN A 56 23.06 37.08 4.18
CA GLN A 56 21.82 36.48 3.71
C GLN A 56 21.37 37.22 2.44
N PRO A 57 21.29 36.56 1.27
CA PRO A 57 20.57 37.12 0.13
C PRO A 57 19.07 37.09 0.43
N SER A 58 18.30 37.97 -0.23
CA SER A 58 16.84 37.95 -0.20
C SER A 58 16.30 36.55 -0.55
N GLN A 59 15.16 36.16 0.05
CA GLN A 59 14.52 34.85 -0.19
C GLN A 59 13.81 34.76 -1.55
N GLU A 60 14.48 35.14 -2.64
CA GLU A 60 13.97 34.98 -3.98
C GLU A 60 14.41 33.62 -4.57
N SER A 61 13.44 32.93 -5.17
CA SER A 61 13.60 31.75 -6.05
C SER A 61 14.58 30.62 -5.65
N ARG A 62 14.94 30.43 -4.36
CA ARG A 62 15.84 29.34 -3.91
C ARG A 62 15.45 27.98 -4.53
N TYR A 63 16.26 27.56 -5.50
CA TYR A 63 16.16 26.27 -6.19
C TYR A 63 16.86 25.24 -5.32
N LEU A 64 16.24 24.06 -5.15
CA LEU A 64 16.86 22.95 -4.41
C LEU A 64 17.26 21.86 -5.40
N SER A 65 18.51 21.42 -5.33
CA SER A 65 19.01 20.29 -6.10
C SER A 65 18.28 19.00 -5.71
N PRO A 66 18.26 17.97 -6.59
CA PRO A 66 17.71 16.66 -6.24
C PRO A 66 18.34 16.11 -4.95
N SER A 67 19.65 16.32 -4.74
CA SER A 67 20.40 15.86 -3.56
C SER A 67 20.00 16.58 -2.26
N GLU A 68 19.61 17.86 -2.31
CA GLU A 68 19.09 18.58 -1.14
C GLU A 68 17.67 18.12 -0.80
N LEU A 69 16.81 17.90 -1.82
CA LEU A 69 15.47 17.36 -1.60
C LEU A 69 15.52 15.96 -0.97
N LYS A 70 16.47 15.10 -1.38
CA LYS A 70 16.70 13.80 -0.74
C LYS A 70 17.02 13.92 0.76
N LYS A 71 17.84 14.88 1.17
CA LYS A 71 18.25 15.08 2.58
C LYS A 71 17.11 15.47 3.51
N ALA A 72 16.02 16.05 3.00
CA ALA A 72 14.84 16.37 3.81
C ALA A 72 13.97 15.13 4.11
N ILE A 73 14.05 14.07 3.29
CA ILE A 73 13.15 12.92 3.38
C ILE A 73 13.62 11.98 4.51
N LYS A 74 12.67 11.58 5.36
CA LYS A 74 12.88 10.67 6.49
C LYS A 74 12.07 9.38 6.36
N VAL A 75 12.46 8.37 7.13
CA VAL A 75 11.61 7.22 7.45
C VAL A 75 10.58 7.65 8.49
N ILE A 76 9.31 7.33 8.29
CA ILE A 76 8.23 7.65 9.23
C ILE A 76 7.89 6.39 10.04
N ILE A 77 7.94 6.49 11.37
CA ILE A 77 7.52 5.47 12.32
C ILE A 77 6.61 6.18 13.35
N PRO A 78 5.27 6.06 13.29
CA PRO A 78 4.36 7.02 13.92
C PRO A 78 4.54 7.23 15.43
N GLU A 79 4.85 6.18 16.17
CA GLU A 79 5.15 6.22 17.62
C GLU A 79 6.34 7.13 17.98
N LYS A 80 7.31 7.26 17.07
CA LYS A 80 8.57 8.00 17.28
C LYS A 80 8.50 9.45 16.79
N GLU A 81 7.38 9.84 16.20
CA GLU A 81 7.19 11.14 15.57
C GLU A 81 6.56 12.15 16.53
N GLY A 82 6.73 13.45 16.24
CA GLY A 82 6.20 14.51 17.10
C GLY A 82 4.66 14.59 17.14
N PHE A 83 3.99 14.21 16.04
CA PHE A 83 2.56 14.44 15.85
C PHE A 83 1.64 13.59 16.75
N SER A 84 0.40 14.03 16.99
CA SER A 84 -0.60 13.28 17.77
C SER A 84 -1.37 12.24 16.93
N SER A 85 -1.61 12.54 15.66
CA SER A 85 -2.29 11.65 14.72
C SER A 85 -1.67 11.70 13.31
N LEU A 86 -1.93 10.65 12.54
CA LEU A 86 -1.45 10.48 11.17
C LEU A 86 -2.51 9.75 10.33
N LYS A 87 -2.74 10.27 9.12
CA LYS A 87 -3.50 9.59 8.06
C LYS A 87 -2.64 9.50 6.80
N ILE A 88 -2.60 8.33 6.18
CA ILE A 88 -1.90 8.10 4.90
C ILE A 88 -2.89 7.46 3.93
N ASP A 89 -3.12 8.12 2.80
CA ASP A 89 -3.86 7.59 1.66
C ASP A 89 -2.88 7.14 0.57
N SER A 90 -2.98 5.89 0.16
CA SER A 90 -2.16 5.28 -0.90
C SER A 90 -3.02 4.43 -1.84
N SER A 91 -2.53 4.17 -3.05
CA SER A 91 -3.19 3.27 -4.02
C SER A 91 -2.16 2.32 -4.62
N PHE A 92 -2.56 1.09 -4.90
CA PHE A 92 -1.83 0.21 -5.82
C PHE A 92 -2.65 -0.10 -7.07
N PHE A 93 -1.95 -0.47 -8.13
CA PHE A 93 -2.52 -0.71 -9.45
C PHE A 93 -2.10 -2.11 -9.94
N GLY A 94 -3.04 -3.05 -9.98
CA GLY A 94 -2.81 -4.44 -10.43
C GLY A 94 -2.72 -4.61 -11.95
N GLY A 95 -3.04 -3.56 -12.72
CA GLY A 95 -3.31 -3.65 -14.15
C GLY A 95 -4.80 -3.89 -14.43
N ALA A 96 -5.21 -3.88 -15.69
CA ALA A 96 -6.61 -4.14 -16.11
C ALA A 96 -7.71 -3.28 -15.45
N GLY A 97 -7.38 -2.12 -14.88
CA GLY A 97 -8.31 -1.31 -14.08
C GLY A 97 -8.46 -1.76 -12.62
N ALA A 98 -7.81 -2.85 -12.21
CA ALA A 98 -7.75 -3.30 -10.82
C ALA A 98 -6.93 -2.31 -9.98
N VAL A 99 -7.58 -1.59 -9.07
CA VAL A 99 -6.97 -0.61 -8.17
C VAL A 99 -7.56 -0.77 -6.77
N LEU A 100 -6.70 -0.78 -5.75
CA LEU A 100 -7.09 -0.83 -4.34
C LEU A 100 -6.51 0.38 -3.63
N ASN A 101 -7.39 1.12 -2.94
CA ASN A 101 -7.03 2.23 -2.08
C ASN A 101 -6.73 1.69 -0.69
N CYS A 102 -5.52 1.95 -0.20
CA CYS A 102 -5.02 1.51 1.09
C CYS A 102 -4.83 2.72 2.00
N ARG A 103 -5.55 2.75 3.12
CA ARG A 103 -5.58 3.87 4.06
C ARG A 103 -5.14 3.42 5.44
N LEU A 104 -4.08 4.04 5.93
CA LEU A 104 -3.56 3.85 7.27
C LEU A 104 -3.96 5.05 8.14
N PHE A 105 -4.43 4.76 9.34
CA PHE A 105 -4.74 5.73 10.38
C PHE A 105 -3.98 5.36 11.65
N PHE A 106 -3.44 6.38 12.32
CA PHE A 106 -2.79 6.27 13.62
C PHE A 106 -3.20 7.46 14.51
N ARG A 107 -3.39 7.20 15.81
CA ARG A 107 -3.60 8.21 16.84
C ARG A 107 -2.93 7.77 18.14
N LYS A 108 -2.21 8.69 18.80
CA LYS A 108 -1.56 8.41 20.08
C LYS A 108 -2.60 8.11 21.18
N PRO A 109 -2.30 7.19 22.13
CA PRO A 109 -1.00 6.52 22.30
C PRO A 109 -0.72 5.41 21.26
N GLU A 110 -1.66 4.47 21.05
CA GLU A 110 -1.43 3.25 20.26
C GLU A 110 -2.64 2.84 19.40
N GLU A 111 -3.52 3.77 19.03
CA GLU A 111 -4.66 3.47 18.17
C GLU A 111 -4.23 3.38 16.69
N TYR A 112 -4.42 2.21 16.09
CA TYR A 112 -4.12 1.92 14.69
C TYR A 112 -5.35 1.40 13.94
N ALA A 113 -5.49 1.80 12.68
CA ALA A 113 -6.42 1.18 11.74
C ALA A 113 -5.83 1.11 10.32
N LEU A 114 -6.00 -0.03 9.66
CA LEU A 114 -5.62 -0.23 8.26
C LEU A 114 -6.84 -0.70 7.48
N TYR A 115 -7.21 0.05 6.44
CA TYR A 115 -8.31 -0.26 5.54
C TYR A 115 -7.77 -0.45 4.12
N MET A 116 -8.20 -1.50 3.45
CA MET A 116 -8.01 -1.64 2.01
C MET A 116 -9.36 -1.78 1.31
N ILE A 117 -9.53 -0.99 0.26
CA ILE A 117 -10.83 -0.63 -0.30
C ILE A 117 -10.77 -0.67 -1.83
N ASP A 118 -11.67 -1.39 -2.49
CA ASP A 118 -11.83 -1.36 -3.96
C ASP A 118 -12.06 0.08 -4.41
N SER A 119 -11.21 0.61 -5.28
CA SER A 119 -11.33 2.02 -5.68
C SER A 119 -12.53 2.30 -6.58
N TYR A 120 -13.19 1.26 -7.10
CA TYR A 120 -14.32 1.41 -8.02
C TYR A 120 -15.61 1.88 -7.33
N ASP A 121 -15.88 1.40 -6.11
CA ASP A 121 -17.12 1.68 -5.37
C ASP A 121 -16.90 1.92 -3.87
N SER A 122 -15.66 1.99 -3.41
CA SER A 122 -15.27 2.05 -1.99
C SER A 122 -15.69 0.85 -1.12
N THR A 123 -15.80 -0.35 -1.69
CA THR A 123 -16.00 -1.59 -0.90
C THR A 123 -14.75 -2.00 -0.13
N PRO A 124 -14.78 -2.12 1.20
CA PRO A 124 -13.66 -2.66 1.98
C PRO A 124 -13.46 -4.15 1.66
N ILE A 125 -12.26 -4.53 1.23
CA ILE A 125 -11.87 -5.94 1.09
C ILE A 125 -11.11 -6.46 2.32
N PHE A 126 -10.45 -5.56 3.05
CA PHE A 126 -9.64 -5.89 4.22
C PHE A 126 -9.67 -4.74 5.23
N VAL A 127 -9.90 -5.04 6.51
CA VAL A 127 -9.90 -4.04 7.60
C VAL A 127 -9.27 -4.64 8.85
N VAL A 128 -8.31 -3.93 9.44
CA VAL A 128 -7.69 -4.28 10.73
C VAL A 128 -7.78 -3.07 11.65
N THR A 129 -8.45 -3.21 12.80
CA THR A 129 -8.39 -2.24 13.90
C THR A 129 -8.96 -2.83 15.19
N HIS A 130 -8.62 -2.25 16.34
CA HIS A 130 -9.13 -2.65 17.66
C HIS A 130 -8.89 -4.14 18.00
N GLY A 131 -7.81 -4.73 17.48
CA GLY A 131 -7.50 -6.14 17.67
C GLY A 131 -8.32 -7.12 16.82
N ASP A 132 -9.22 -6.65 15.94
CA ASP A 132 -9.94 -7.51 14.99
C ASP A 132 -9.50 -7.22 13.54
N CYS A 133 -9.31 -8.28 12.76
CA CYS A 133 -9.10 -8.26 11.31
C CYS A 133 -10.31 -8.89 10.61
N ILE A 134 -10.73 -8.32 9.47
CA ILE A 134 -11.71 -8.92 8.56
C ILE A 134 -11.18 -8.94 7.12
N LEU A 135 -11.57 -9.97 6.37
CA LEU A 135 -11.24 -10.18 4.97
C LEU A 135 -12.51 -10.59 4.20
N TYR A 136 -12.75 -9.89 3.09
CA TYR A 136 -13.81 -10.21 2.15
C TYR A 136 -13.22 -10.73 0.83
N ASP A 137 -13.47 -12.01 0.56
CA ASP A 137 -13.23 -12.68 -0.73
C ASP A 137 -14.60 -13.01 -1.34
N PRO A 138 -14.99 -12.43 -2.49
CA PRO A 138 -16.29 -12.69 -3.10
C PRO A 138 -16.58 -14.17 -3.35
N GLN A 139 -15.56 -15.00 -3.60
CA GLN A 139 -15.74 -16.45 -3.78
C GLN A 139 -16.23 -17.17 -2.52
N LYS A 140 -16.08 -16.59 -1.32
CA LYS A 140 -16.47 -17.22 -0.06
C LYS A 140 -17.90 -16.83 0.34
N ASN A 141 -18.65 -17.79 0.88
CA ASN A 141 -20.00 -17.60 1.44
C ASN A 141 -19.97 -17.06 2.89
N ASN A 142 -18.89 -16.38 3.27
CA ASN A 142 -18.69 -15.75 4.58
C ASN A 142 -17.66 -14.61 4.48
N ILE A 143 -17.76 -13.65 5.41
CA ILE A 143 -16.64 -12.76 5.73
C ILE A 143 -15.72 -13.53 6.69
N GLN A 144 -14.45 -13.63 6.35
CA GLN A 144 -13.46 -14.21 7.25
C GLN A 144 -12.98 -13.18 8.26
N TYR A 145 -12.67 -13.61 9.48
CA TYR A 145 -12.13 -12.72 10.51
C TYR A 145 -11.10 -13.39 11.42
N VAL A 146 -10.29 -12.57 12.09
CA VAL A 146 -9.27 -12.99 13.07
C VAL A 146 -9.30 -12.03 14.25
N ARG A 147 -9.22 -12.56 15.48
CA ARG A 147 -9.06 -11.78 16.72
C ARG A 147 -7.59 -11.70 17.14
N ASN A 148 -7.28 -10.72 17.99
CA ASN A 148 -5.92 -10.39 18.45
C ASN A 148 -4.96 -10.05 17.28
N ALA A 149 -5.50 -9.32 16.31
CA ALA A 149 -4.83 -8.90 15.09
C ALA A 149 -4.28 -7.47 15.18
N GLY A 150 -2.99 -7.28 14.93
CA GLY A 150 -2.33 -5.97 14.88
C GLY A 150 -2.14 -5.48 13.45
N VAL A 151 -2.08 -4.16 13.25
CA VAL A 151 -1.82 -3.57 11.92
C VAL A 151 -0.37 -3.81 11.49
N VAL A 152 -0.18 -4.31 10.26
CA VAL A 152 1.14 -4.34 9.61
C VAL A 152 1.06 -3.50 8.32
N TYR A 153 1.79 -2.38 8.31
CA TYR A 153 1.96 -1.53 7.13
C TYR A 153 3.43 -1.15 6.97
N GLU A 154 4.13 -1.88 6.09
CA GLU A 154 5.52 -1.62 5.74
C GLU A 154 5.62 -1.22 4.27
N VAL A 155 6.26 -0.09 3.97
CA VAL A 155 6.63 0.30 2.61
C VAL A 155 8.09 0.75 2.55
N GLY A 156 8.77 0.45 1.46
CA GLY A 156 10.16 0.86 1.25
C GLY A 156 10.88 0.07 0.17
N MET A 157 12.20 0.01 0.25
CA MET A 157 13.07 -0.80 -0.60
C MET A 157 13.99 -1.69 0.25
N GLU A 158 13.90 -3.00 0.10
CA GLU A 158 14.84 -3.96 0.69
C GLU A 158 15.60 -4.68 -0.45
N LYS A 159 16.94 -4.71 -0.41
CA LYS A 159 17.79 -5.45 -1.38
C LYS A 159 17.42 -5.15 -2.86
N ASN A 160 17.17 -3.87 -3.17
CA ASN A 160 16.74 -3.36 -4.48
C ASN A 160 15.40 -3.95 -4.99
N GLN A 161 14.55 -4.46 -4.08
CA GLN A 161 13.15 -4.82 -4.33
C GLN A 161 12.22 -3.82 -3.63
N PHE A 162 11.11 -3.44 -4.28
CA PHE A 162 10.07 -2.63 -3.65
C PHE A 162 9.26 -3.50 -2.69
N ILE A 163 9.24 -3.09 -1.42
CA ILE A 163 8.44 -3.72 -0.38
C ILE A 163 7.17 -2.89 -0.22
N LEU A 164 6.02 -3.57 -0.35
CA LEU A 164 4.74 -3.12 0.16
C LEU A 164 4.13 -4.32 0.90
N ARG A 165 3.93 -4.20 2.20
CA ARG A 165 3.26 -5.19 3.05
C ARG A 165 2.12 -4.48 3.76
N GLY A 166 0.92 -4.58 3.21
CA GLY A 166 -0.31 -4.35 3.95
C GLY A 166 -0.84 -5.71 4.42
N ALA A 167 -0.87 -5.92 5.73
CA ALA A 167 -1.23 -7.19 6.35
C ALA A 167 -1.70 -6.98 7.80
N PHE A 168 -1.84 -8.10 8.52
CA PHE A 168 -2.01 -8.13 9.97
C PHE A 168 -0.92 -9.00 10.61
N SER A 169 -0.56 -8.67 11.84
CA SER A 169 0.09 -9.61 12.75
C SER A 169 -1.00 -10.34 13.53
N VAL A 170 -0.70 -11.53 14.06
CA VAL A 170 -1.52 -12.15 15.12
C VAL A 170 -0.63 -12.36 16.33
N ALA A 171 -1.13 -12.03 17.51
CA ALA A 171 -0.43 -12.27 18.76
C ALA A 171 -0.34 -13.79 19.00
N MET A 172 0.76 -14.43 18.57
CA MET A 172 0.91 -15.89 18.48
C MET A 172 0.54 -16.66 19.77
N GLY A 173 0.79 -16.07 20.94
CA GLY A 173 0.37 -16.62 22.22
C GLY A 173 -1.12 -16.95 22.30
N HIS A 174 -1.99 -16.12 21.71
CA HIS A 174 -3.44 -16.38 21.66
C HIS A 174 -3.78 -17.69 20.94
N LEU A 175 -3.06 -18.01 19.87
CA LEU A 175 -3.25 -19.22 19.07
C LEU A 175 -2.76 -20.50 19.78
N ILE A 176 -2.07 -20.36 20.92
CA ILE A 176 -1.62 -21.46 21.79
C ILE A 176 -2.15 -21.35 23.23
N GLY A 177 -3.12 -20.45 23.49
CA GLY A 177 -3.81 -20.32 24.77
C GLY A 177 -3.16 -19.44 25.84
N GLU A 178 -2.13 -18.65 25.51
CA GLU A 178 -1.50 -17.75 26.48
C GLU A 178 -2.43 -16.58 26.88
N PRO A 179 -2.54 -16.25 28.19
CA PRO A 179 -3.51 -15.27 28.68
C PRO A 179 -3.11 -13.80 28.45
N LYS A 180 -1.91 -13.50 27.94
CA LYS A 180 -1.40 -12.13 27.72
C LYS A 180 -0.52 -12.02 26.46
N SER A 181 -1.05 -12.40 25.31
CA SER A 181 -0.38 -12.20 24.03
C SER A 181 -0.49 -10.73 23.57
N LEU A 182 0.63 -9.98 23.53
CA LEU A 182 0.63 -8.58 23.10
C LEU A 182 0.31 -8.45 21.60
N ILE A 183 -0.69 -7.63 21.25
CA ILE A 183 -1.00 -7.29 19.86
C ILE A 183 0.06 -6.32 19.34
N LYS A 184 0.95 -6.78 18.48
CA LYS A 184 2.03 -5.96 17.92
C LYS A 184 1.61 -5.28 16.63
N ASN A 185 1.46 -3.96 16.65
CA ASN A 185 1.43 -3.15 15.43
C ASN A 185 2.87 -2.99 14.88
N THR A 186 3.00 -2.94 13.55
CA THR A 186 4.26 -2.63 12.86
C THR A 186 3.97 -1.66 11.72
N VAL A 187 4.33 -0.39 11.89
CA VAL A 187 4.20 0.63 10.84
C VAL A 187 5.56 1.24 10.54
N VAL A 188 6.00 1.11 9.30
CA VAL A 188 7.25 1.70 8.79
C VAL A 188 7.01 2.22 7.37
N VAL A 189 7.21 3.51 7.17
CA VAL A 189 7.03 4.16 5.86
C VAL A 189 8.36 4.77 5.42
N ASP A 190 9.20 3.94 4.79
CA ASP A 190 10.55 4.28 4.36
C ASP A 190 10.57 4.82 2.92
N LEU A 191 10.16 6.07 2.78
CA LEU A 191 10.18 6.78 1.50
C LEU A 191 11.60 7.19 1.05
N LEU A 192 12.54 7.24 2.01
CA LEU A 192 13.94 7.57 1.77
C LEU A 192 14.64 6.46 0.98
N SER A 193 14.43 5.19 1.36
CA SER A 193 14.94 4.02 0.64
C SER A 193 14.46 3.96 -0.81
N ILE A 194 13.19 4.33 -1.07
CA ILE A 194 12.59 4.42 -2.41
C ILE A 194 13.27 5.51 -3.22
N ILE A 195 13.35 6.74 -2.70
CA ILE A 195 13.92 7.88 -3.42
C ILE A 195 15.45 7.77 -3.59
N ASN A 196 16.15 7.07 -2.70
CA ASN A 196 17.57 6.81 -2.84
C ASN A 196 17.91 5.93 -4.05
N GLN A 197 17.04 4.98 -4.42
CA GLN A 197 17.20 4.15 -5.63
C GLN A 197 17.03 4.92 -6.95
N VAL A 198 16.47 6.13 -6.91
CA VAL A 198 16.34 7.00 -8.09
C VAL A 198 17.68 7.72 -8.26
N THR A 199 18.43 7.40 -9.31
CA THR A 199 19.82 7.84 -9.52
C THR A 199 20.10 8.40 -10.91
N VAL A 200 19.25 8.10 -11.89
CA VAL A 200 19.42 8.46 -13.31
C VAL A 200 18.47 9.58 -13.71
N ASP A 201 18.92 10.50 -14.58
CA ASP A 201 18.21 11.70 -15.06
C ASP A 201 17.49 12.52 -13.97
N LEU A 202 18.14 12.66 -12.81
CA LEU A 202 17.61 13.37 -11.66
C LEU A 202 17.29 14.84 -11.98
N LYS A 203 16.01 15.20 -11.84
CA LYS A 203 15.49 16.54 -12.09
C LYS A 203 14.68 17.00 -10.89
N SER A 204 14.93 18.23 -10.45
CA SER A 204 14.06 18.97 -9.55
C SER A 204 13.47 20.19 -10.28
N LYS A 205 12.22 20.54 -9.98
CA LYS A 205 11.56 21.75 -10.44
C LYS A 205 10.72 22.33 -9.31
N LYS A 206 10.87 23.62 -9.02
CA LYS A 206 9.98 24.32 -8.07
C LYS A 206 8.57 24.44 -8.66
N THR A 207 7.55 24.06 -7.90
CA THR A 207 6.13 24.05 -8.32
C THR A 207 5.24 24.98 -7.49
N GLY A 208 5.63 25.30 -6.26
CA GLY A 208 4.92 26.21 -5.36
C GLY A 208 5.89 26.97 -4.45
N ARG A 209 5.36 27.71 -3.45
CA ARG A 209 6.18 28.58 -2.58
C ARG A 209 7.35 27.83 -1.91
N ASN A 210 7.05 26.68 -1.31
CA ASN A 210 8.02 25.75 -0.71
C ASN A 210 7.94 24.35 -1.34
N GLU A 211 7.32 24.20 -2.52
CA GLU A 211 7.04 22.89 -3.12
C GLU A 211 7.91 22.63 -4.35
N PHE A 212 8.37 21.39 -4.46
CA PHE A 212 9.28 20.92 -5.49
C PHE A 212 8.84 19.56 -6.04
N LEU A 213 8.77 19.47 -7.36
CA LEU A 213 8.64 18.23 -8.11
C LEU A 213 10.03 17.61 -8.30
N PHE A 214 10.26 16.49 -7.64
CA PHE A 214 11.41 15.60 -7.87
C PHE A 214 11.00 14.50 -8.87
N MET A 215 11.87 14.20 -9.83
CA MET A 215 11.69 13.08 -10.75
C MET A 215 13.02 12.48 -11.22
N GLY A 216 12.98 11.24 -11.67
CA GLY A 216 14.11 10.56 -12.30
C GLY A 216 13.85 9.06 -12.45
N TYR A 217 14.86 8.31 -12.87
CA TYR A 217 14.79 6.86 -13.01
C TYR A 217 15.68 6.15 -11.99
N THR A 218 15.25 4.95 -11.62
CA THR A 218 16.08 3.92 -11.00
C THR A 218 17.00 3.28 -12.05
N GLU A 219 18.10 2.65 -11.62
CA GLU A 219 18.99 1.86 -12.49
C GLU A 219 18.23 0.79 -13.30
N ARG A 220 17.18 0.21 -12.69
CA ARG A 220 16.27 -0.76 -13.33
C ARG A 220 15.26 -0.11 -14.29
N ASN A 221 15.42 1.18 -14.59
CA ASN A 221 14.61 2.02 -15.48
C ASN A 221 13.13 2.17 -15.04
N GLY A 222 12.79 1.84 -13.80
CA GLY A 222 11.52 2.28 -13.21
C GLY A 222 11.58 3.79 -12.93
N PHE A 223 10.54 4.52 -13.31
CA PHE A 223 10.45 5.97 -13.14
C PHE A 223 9.78 6.33 -11.82
N CYS A 224 10.25 7.39 -11.16
CA CYS A 224 9.69 7.90 -9.92
C CYS A 224 9.39 9.40 -10.06
N LYS A 225 8.25 9.81 -9.52
CA LYS A 225 7.78 11.19 -9.43
C LYS A 225 7.34 11.47 -8.01
N ALA A 226 7.86 12.50 -7.36
CA ALA A 226 7.47 12.89 -6.00
C ALA A 226 7.24 14.40 -5.89
N HIS A 227 6.19 14.81 -5.18
CA HIS A 227 5.95 16.19 -4.78
C HIS A 227 6.42 16.37 -3.34
N ILE A 228 7.37 17.28 -3.14
CA ILE A 228 8.12 17.44 -1.89
C ILE A 228 7.99 18.88 -1.38
N ASN A 229 7.59 19.04 -0.13
CA ASN A 229 7.72 20.28 0.64
C ASN A 229 8.72 20.05 1.79
N PRO A 230 10.01 20.42 1.64
CA PRO A 230 11.04 20.18 2.66
C PRO A 230 10.84 21.01 3.95
N THR A 231 9.80 21.82 4.05
CA THR A 231 9.41 22.56 5.27
C THR A 231 8.22 21.94 6.01
N ALA A 232 7.61 20.86 5.50
CA ALA A 232 6.52 20.15 6.15
C ALA A 232 7.02 19.08 7.14
N ALA A 233 6.22 18.78 8.18
CA ALA A 233 6.54 17.77 9.21
C ALA A 233 6.76 16.35 8.63
N ILE A 234 6.10 16.04 7.51
CA ILE A 234 6.44 14.94 6.61
C ILE A 234 6.66 15.56 5.22
N PRO A 235 7.91 15.61 4.71
CA PRO A 235 8.19 16.34 3.48
C PRO A 235 7.60 15.84 2.16
N ILE A 236 7.07 14.61 2.09
CA ILE A 236 6.47 14.08 0.85
C ILE A 236 4.97 14.28 0.90
N ILE A 237 4.45 15.09 -0.03
CA ILE A 237 3.02 15.32 -0.24
C ILE A 237 2.42 14.13 -0.97
N SER A 238 3.04 13.73 -2.09
CA SER A 238 2.64 12.59 -2.91
C SER A 238 3.83 11.97 -3.65
N MET A 239 3.71 10.69 -4.01
CA MET A 239 4.71 9.93 -4.76
C MET A 239 4.01 8.97 -5.72
N MET A 240 4.57 8.77 -6.92
CA MET A 240 4.10 7.80 -7.92
C MET A 240 5.28 7.01 -8.48
N ILE A 241 5.17 5.67 -8.46
CA ILE A 241 6.23 4.74 -8.89
C ILE A 241 5.75 3.97 -10.12
N TYR A 242 6.49 4.05 -11.22
CA TYR A 242 6.13 3.49 -12.54
C TYR A 242 7.12 2.40 -12.97
N PRO A 243 6.68 1.23 -13.47
CA PRO A 243 7.55 0.25 -14.10
C PRO A 243 8.22 0.77 -15.39
N LYS A 244 9.30 0.11 -15.82
CA LYS A 244 9.96 0.42 -17.10
C LYS A 244 8.98 0.28 -18.27
N GLY A 245 8.61 1.42 -18.89
CA GLY A 245 7.77 1.49 -20.09
C GLY A 245 6.26 1.46 -19.83
N ASP A 246 5.81 1.41 -18.58
CA ASP A 246 4.38 1.48 -18.25
C ASP A 246 3.91 2.92 -18.01
N LYS A 247 2.78 3.30 -18.63
CA LYS A 247 2.15 4.63 -18.45
C LYS A 247 1.43 4.80 -17.10
N ASN A 248 1.16 3.69 -16.40
CA ASN A 248 0.44 3.68 -15.14
C ASN A 248 1.45 3.45 -14.01
N PRO A 249 1.30 4.09 -12.84
CA PRO A 249 2.06 3.69 -11.67
C PRO A 249 1.66 2.26 -11.26
N ILE A 250 2.55 1.54 -10.56
CA ILE A 250 2.18 0.34 -9.77
C ILE A 250 1.72 0.70 -8.37
N PHE A 251 2.16 1.85 -7.87
CA PHE A 251 1.91 2.32 -6.52
C PHE A 251 2.00 3.85 -6.45
N SER A 252 1.15 4.45 -5.62
CA SER A 252 1.21 5.87 -5.27
C SER A 252 0.93 6.13 -3.78
N PHE A 253 1.65 7.10 -3.23
CA PHE A 253 1.19 7.86 -2.07
C PHE A 253 0.43 9.07 -2.60
N ASN A 254 -0.84 9.17 -2.24
CA ASN A 254 -1.73 10.21 -2.74
C ASN A 254 -1.70 11.40 -1.79
N LYS A 255 -1.76 11.14 -0.48
CA LYS A 255 -1.79 12.15 0.58
C LYS A 255 -1.22 11.62 1.89
N ILE A 256 -0.49 12.46 2.61
CA ILE A 256 -0.07 12.22 4.00
C ILE A 256 -0.50 13.42 4.85
N GLU A 257 -1.18 13.17 5.97
CA GLU A 257 -1.76 14.20 6.85
C GLU A 257 -1.36 13.94 8.31
N THR A 258 -0.53 14.82 8.86
CA THR A 258 -0.21 14.90 10.30
C THR A 258 -1.23 15.77 11.02
N GLU A 259 -1.58 15.45 12.27
CA GLU A 259 -2.69 16.10 13.01
C GLU A 259 -4.04 16.00 12.28
N ALA A 260 -4.23 14.90 11.56
CA ALA A 260 -5.49 14.59 10.90
C ALA A 260 -6.64 14.45 11.91
N ILE A 261 -7.79 15.07 11.60
CA ILE A 261 -9.03 14.88 12.35
C ILE A 261 -9.62 13.52 11.98
N ILE A 262 -9.31 12.50 12.78
CA ILE A 262 -9.77 11.12 12.59
C ILE A 262 -10.97 10.84 13.50
N HIS A 263 -12.11 10.52 12.91
CA HIS A 263 -13.34 10.17 13.63
C HIS A 263 -13.21 8.82 14.34
N ASP A 264 -13.58 8.76 15.63
CA ASP A 264 -13.42 7.56 16.50
C ASP A 264 -13.98 6.26 15.92
N GLY A 265 -14.96 6.33 15.02
CA GLY A 265 -15.43 5.15 14.29
C GLY A 265 -14.28 4.37 13.63
N ILE A 266 -13.27 5.04 13.09
CA ILE A 266 -12.12 4.43 12.39
C ILE A 266 -11.37 3.43 13.28
N PHE A 267 -11.41 3.59 14.61
CA PHE A 267 -10.72 2.71 15.58
C PHE A 267 -11.67 1.74 16.30
N LYS A 268 -12.91 1.55 15.82
CA LYS A 268 -13.90 0.62 16.41
C LYS A 268 -13.93 -0.71 15.66
N SER A 269 -13.75 -1.80 16.42
CA SER A 269 -13.81 -3.22 16.00
C SER A 269 -14.69 -3.48 14.76
N PRO A 270 -14.10 -3.96 13.64
CA PRO A 270 -14.87 -4.42 12.48
C PRO A 270 -15.79 -5.60 12.82
N LEU A 271 -15.39 -6.48 13.73
CA LEU A 271 -16.19 -7.65 14.12
C LEU A 271 -17.47 -7.22 14.86
N LYS A 272 -17.43 -6.19 15.71
CA LYS A 272 -18.62 -5.64 16.37
C LYS A 272 -19.64 -5.12 15.34
N ARG A 273 -19.18 -4.34 14.35
CA ARG A 273 -20.02 -3.82 13.25
C ARG A 273 -20.65 -4.96 12.43
N LEU A 274 -19.90 -6.03 12.16
CA LEU A 274 -20.39 -7.15 11.37
C LEU A 274 -21.43 -8.02 12.08
N ARG A 275 -21.37 -8.19 13.40
CA ARG A 275 -22.33 -9.04 14.15
C ARG A 275 -23.79 -8.60 13.98
N GLU A 276 -24.03 -7.30 13.80
CA GLU A 276 -25.37 -6.72 13.61
C GLU A 276 -25.88 -6.85 12.16
N SER A 277 -25.01 -7.25 11.21
CA SER A 277 -25.26 -7.13 9.77
C SER A 277 -25.97 -8.32 9.10
N LYS A 278 -26.19 -9.42 9.82
CA LYS A 278 -26.65 -10.73 9.30
C LYS A 278 -25.72 -11.38 8.25
N LEU A 279 -24.55 -10.82 7.95
CA LEU A 279 -23.53 -11.50 7.14
C LEU A 279 -22.99 -12.73 7.90
N HIS A 280 -22.79 -13.84 7.18
CA HIS A 280 -22.18 -15.04 7.75
C HIS A 280 -20.68 -14.77 8.00
N LEU A 281 -20.20 -15.05 9.22
CA LEU A 281 -18.83 -14.76 9.65
C LEU A 281 -18.10 -16.07 9.97
N LYS A 282 -16.91 -16.29 9.40
CA LYS A 282 -16.03 -17.43 9.75
C LYS A 282 -14.77 -16.93 10.43
N GLU A 283 -14.47 -17.44 11.63
CA GLU A 283 -13.15 -17.24 12.23
C GLU A 283 -12.12 -18.05 11.46
N MET A 284 -10.97 -17.45 11.11
CA MET A 284 -9.91 -18.16 10.39
C MET A 284 -9.15 -19.09 11.34
N ASP A 285 -8.83 -20.30 10.86
CA ASP A 285 -7.95 -21.21 11.59
C ASP A 285 -6.46 -20.83 11.42
N ILE A 286 -5.56 -21.45 12.20
CA ILE A 286 -4.12 -21.16 12.18
C ILE A 286 -3.46 -21.44 10.82
N HIS A 287 -4.00 -22.34 9.99
CA HIS A 287 -3.48 -22.61 8.65
C HIS A 287 -3.98 -21.54 7.66
N GLU A 288 -5.26 -21.17 7.72
CA GLU A 288 -5.79 -20.02 6.97
C GLU A 288 -5.06 -18.72 7.32
N ILE A 289 -4.78 -18.45 8.60
CA ILE A 289 -3.99 -17.28 9.04
C ILE A 289 -2.59 -17.29 8.41
N LYS A 290 -1.86 -18.41 8.51
CA LYS A 290 -0.52 -18.56 7.92
C LYS A 290 -0.50 -18.44 6.39
N ASN A 291 -1.62 -18.79 5.74
CA ASN A 291 -1.81 -18.70 4.30
C ASN A 291 -2.48 -17.37 3.86
N THR A 292 -2.76 -16.43 4.77
CA THR A 292 -3.32 -15.11 4.42
C THR A 292 -2.19 -14.12 4.13
N ASP A 293 -1.58 -14.29 2.95
CA ASP A 293 -0.67 -13.32 2.37
C ASP A 293 -1.40 -12.27 1.51
N LEU A 294 -0.63 -11.39 0.85
CA LEU A 294 -1.16 -10.35 -0.03
C LEU A 294 -2.08 -10.91 -1.14
N ARG A 295 -1.91 -12.18 -1.56
CA ARG A 295 -2.65 -12.75 -2.68
C ARG A 295 -4.15 -12.80 -2.41
N GLN A 296 -4.60 -12.91 -1.16
CA GLN A 296 -6.04 -13.07 -0.87
C GLN A 296 -6.82 -11.77 -1.15
N TRP A 297 -6.31 -10.59 -0.76
CA TRP A 297 -6.95 -9.32 -1.14
C TRP A 297 -6.66 -8.91 -2.59
N VAL A 298 -5.50 -9.28 -3.16
CA VAL A 298 -5.22 -9.13 -4.60
C VAL A 298 -6.26 -9.89 -5.43
N LYS A 299 -6.50 -11.16 -5.07
CA LYS A 299 -7.52 -12.04 -5.67
C LYS A 299 -8.91 -11.41 -5.61
N ALA A 300 -9.34 -10.94 -4.45
CA ALA A 300 -10.66 -10.33 -4.27
C ALA A 300 -10.88 -9.15 -5.24
N ILE A 301 -9.87 -8.30 -5.42
CA ILE A 301 -9.93 -7.17 -6.37
C ILE A 301 -9.87 -7.60 -7.83
N PHE A 302 -9.04 -8.58 -8.19
CA PHE A 302 -9.01 -9.09 -9.56
C PHE A 302 -10.35 -9.74 -9.94
N ILE A 303 -10.98 -10.49 -9.04
CA ILE A 303 -12.33 -11.05 -9.22
C ILE A 303 -13.37 -9.94 -9.41
N ARG A 304 -13.40 -8.94 -8.52
CA ARG A 304 -14.32 -7.79 -8.62
C ARG A 304 -14.10 -6.97 -9.89
N THR A 305 -12.88 -6.88 -10.37
CA THR A 305 -12.56 -6.25 -11.66
C THR A 305 -13.13 -7.09 -12.82
N ALA A 306 -12.97 -8.41 -12.81
CA ALA A 306 -13.50 -9.30 -13.86
C ALA A 306 -15.02 -9.54 -13.81
N MET A 307 -15.70 -9.20 -12.71
CA MET A 307 -17.17 -9.03 -12.71
C MET A 307 -17.57 -7.93 -13.69
N ARG A 308 -16.96 -6.75 -13.51
CA ARG A 308 -17.18 -5.51 -14.27
C ARG A 308 -16.65 -5.57 -15.70
N HIS A 309 -15.60 -6.37 -15.92
CA HIS A 309 -14.88 -6.56 -17.18
C HIS A 309 -14.90 -8.05 -17.58
N PRO A 310 -15.97 -8.55 -18.23
CA PRO A 310 -16.09 -9.95 -18.60
C PRO A 310 -14.95 -10.49 -19.47
N GLU A 311 -14.31 -9.63 -20.26
CA GLU A 311 -13.15 -9.93 -21.09
C GLU A 311 -11.92 -10.44 -20.30
N LEU A 312 -11.84 -10.10 -19.01
CA LEU A 312 -10.74 -10.52 -18.11
C LEU A 312 -10.97 -11.88 -17.46
N ARG A 313 -12.17 -12.45 -17.52
CA ARG A 313 -12.54 -13.67 -16.76
C ARG A 313 -11.65 -14.87 -17.10
N GLY A 314 -11.32 -15.04 -18.39
CA GLY A 314 -10.37 -16.06 -18.83
C GLY A 314 -8.91 -15.84 -18.38
N GLU A 315 -8.53 -14.63 -17.94
CA GLU A 315 -7.23 -14.37 -17.33
C GLU A 315 -7.24 -14.69 -15.83
N ILE A 316 -8.37 -14.46 -15.13
CA ILE A 316 -8.59 -14.88 -13.74
C ILE A 316 -8.47 -16.41 -13.61
N GLU A 317 -9.04 -17.16 -14.55
CA GLU A 317 -8.93 -18.62 -14.61
C GLU A 317 -7.48 -19.08 -14.88
N GLN A 318 -6.71 -18.33 -15.69
CA GLN A 318 -5.28 -18.57 -15.93
C GLN A 318 -4.40 -18.27 -14.70
N MET A 319 -4.81 -17.37 -13.80
CA MET A 319 -4.17 -17.17 -12.49
C MET A 319 -4.43 -18.34 -11.51
N GLY A 320 -5.19 -19.36 -11.92
CA GLY A 320 -5.52 -20.54 -11.12
C GLY A 320 -6.88 -20.47 -10.43
N PHE A 321 -7.61 -19.34 -10.53
CA PHE A 321 -8.95 -19.17 -9.97
C PHE A 321 -10.01 -19.77 -10.90
N LYS A 322 -10.01 -21.11 -11.01
CA LYS A 322 -10.89 -21.87 -11.90
C LYS A 322 -12.30 -22.06 -11.32
N ASN A 323 -13.23 -22.51 -12.16
CA ASN A 323 -14.59 -22.93 -11.81
C ASN A 323 -15.41 -21.83 -11.10
N ILE A 324 -15.35 -20.60 -11.63
CA ILE A 324 -16.07 -19.45 -11.10
C ILE A 324 -17.49 -19.41 -11.67
N ASP A 325 -18.51 -19.55 -10.82
CA ASP A 325 -19.88 -19.18 -11.15
C ASP A 325 -20.01 -17.64 -11.13
N TRP A 326 -19.80 -17.02 -12.29
CA TRP A 326 -19.85 -15.56 -12.40
C TRP A 326 -21.23 -14.97 -12.03
N PRO A 327 -22.38 -15.53 -12.48
CA PRO A 327 -23.69 -15.12 -12.00
C PRO A 327 -23.88 -15.18 -10.47
N GLU A 328 -23.51 -16.29 -9.82
CA GLU A 328 -23.73 -16.46 -8.38
C GLU A 328 -22.89 -15.47 -7.57
N ILE A 329 -21.61 -15.30 -7.92
CA ILE A 329 -20.72 -14.39 -7.19
C ILE A 329 -21.09 -12.93 -7.43
N ILE A 330 -21.54 -12.52 -8.62
CA ILE A 330 -22.02 -11.14 -8.86
C ILE A 330 -23.23 -10.84 -7.95
N ASN A 331 -24.25 -11.70 -7.95
CA ASN A 331 -25.43 -11.56 -7.10
C ASN A 331 -25.09 -11.60 -5.59
N ARG A 332 -24.02 -12.31 -5.20
CA ARG A 332 -23.50 -12.34 -3.83
C ARG A 332 -22.78 -11.03 -3.48
N ASP A 333 -21.93 -10.54 -4.38
CA ASP A 333 -21.11 -9.36 -4.20
C ASP A 333 -21.95 -8.09 -4.07
N GLU A 334 -22.95 -7.87 -4.93
CA GLU A 334 -23.83 -6.70 -4.85
C GLU A 334 -24.47 -6.55 -3.46
N ARG A 335 -24.94 -7.66 -2.87
CA ARG A 335 -25.55 -7.69 -1.54
C ARG A 335 -24.52 -7.45 -0.44
N VAL A 336 -23.40 -8.19 -0.46
CA VAL A 336 -22.37 -8.13 0.58
C VAL A 336 -21.65 -6.78 0.57
N SER A 337 -21.24 -6.30 -0.61
CA SER A 337 -20.53 -5.04 -0.78
C SER A 337 -21.39 -3.83 -0.37
N SER A 338 -22.70 -3.83 -0.72
CA SER A 338 -23.66 -2.82 -0.26
C SER A 338 -23.80 -2.76 1.26
N ILE A 339 -23.72 -3.91 1.95
CA ILE A 339 -23.70 -3.96 3.42
C ILE A 339 -22.35 -3.46 3.96
N LEU A 340 -21.23 -3.94 3.43
CA LEU A 340 -19.89 -3.53 3.89
C LEU A 340 -19.65 -2.02 3.74
N ARG A 341 -20.08 -1.38 2.64
CA ARG A 341 -19.97 0.08 2.44
C ARG A 341 -20.77 0.87 3.48
N LYS A 342 -21.94 0.38 3.91
CA LYS A 342 -22.74 0.99 4.98
C LYS A 342 -22.12 0.79 6.36
N LEU A 343 -21.53 -0.37 6.62
CA LEU A 343 -20.85 -0.69 7.89
C LEU A 343 -19.50 0.02 8.03
N PHE A 344 -18.83 0.35 6.93
CA PHE A 344 -17.50 0.97 6.90
C PHE A 344 -17.48 2.21 5.99
N PRO A 345 -18.21 3.29 6.37
CA PRO A 345 -18.35 4.48 5.54
C PRO A 345 -17.04 5.29 5.52
N ILE A 346 -16.19 4.99 4.54
CA ILE A 346 -14.98 5.74 4.24
C ILE A 346 -15.20 6.51 2.94
N LYS A 347 -15.30 7.85 3.05
CA LYS A 347 -15.40 8.76 1.90
C LYS A 347 -14.29 8.47 0.90
N GLU A 348 -14.58 8.55 -0.40
CA GLU A 348 -13.62 8.30 -1.50
C GLU A 348 -12.33 9.13 -1.38
N ILE A 349 -11.29 8.69 -2.10
CA ILE A 349 -10.13 9.57 -2.34
C ILE A 349 -10.55 10.48 -3.49
N THR A 350 -11.09 11.65 -3.13
CA THR A 350 -11.26 12.76 -4.06
C THR A 350 -9.91 13.47 -4.19
N ASP A 351 -9.37 13.53 -5.40
CA ASP A 351 -8.14 14.27 -5.75
C ASP A 351 -8.28 15.79 -5.52
#